data_AF-A0AA40D3P8-F1
#
_entry.id   AF-A0AA40D3P8-F1
#
_cell.length_a   1.000
_cell.length_b   1.000
_cell.length_c   1.000
_cell.angle_alpha   90.00
_cell.angle_beta   90.00
_cell.angle_gamma   90.00
#
_symmetry.space_group_name_H-M   'P 1'
#
loop_
_entity.id
_entity.type
_entity.pdbx_description
1 polymer ?
#
loop_
_entity_poly.entity_id
_entity_poly.type
_entity_poly.pdbx_seq_one_letter_code
_entity_poly.pdbx_strand_id
1 'polypeptide(L)'
;MSASHRISSYSNRSSSPGRPRSQDENKNIWSSMLDGVSSGKRLPEKSLLVLGGTPDTQKEFLESLTMDENGRRRPPDRGRRPPIANQFALGYTYQDVLDADQDDILARLSLYLLTDPSPSFTPLLKPLLTPRTLPNMLIVILLDWSQPWLWVRQLREWIRVLRSLVTSLEDDCKYVLEENIVSWQERGRKNNLDGTPGTGADGDVSIPVGPGEWDEPLGIPLCVVCQNADKIEALERERGWKEEEFDFVLQYMRTILLKHGASLIYTMPAAPGSLQTLVHSSLGIKSMLQKNSLKHNVIDRDRVLVPPNWDSWGKIRVLRDGFDAEGVSQAWSVDIQAPQPRRPSLTGEANGEEVIQNGAPHEPEEESPAVSIYEETIRDPTRDSLLAQGLPVNTLNGASGIEIDSQDNQMFLGSQLEVLDKLRAEDEKIKNAANKEKKAGAFITHGTGDSTVAGTNNAGSGVVEEHIGPVQFNMGGIQVDADDMLKRLKDREASREENGDSGVTSPVDDGKTENERLANFFAGLMKKTSSPRS
;
A
#
# COMPACT_ATOMS: atom_id res chain seq x y z
N MET A 1 17.54 -64.11 -32.61
CA MET A 1 17.25 -65.55 -32.46
C MET A 1 16.82 -65.81 -31.02
N SER A 2 15.74 -66.56 -30.89
CA SER A 2 15.02 -66.93 -29.66
C SER A 2 15.88 -67.67 -28.63
N ALA A 3 15.64 -67.44 -27.33
CA ALA A 3 15.23 -68.49 -26.38
C ALA A 3 15.01 -67.96 -24.96
N SER A 4 13.80 -68.16 -24.47
CA SER A 4 13.31 -67.98 -23.11
C SER A 4 13.68 -69.16 -22.19
N HIS A 5 13.88 -68.94 -20.88
CA HIS A 5 13.62 -69.93 -19.80
C HIS A 5 13.39 -69.16 -18.48
N ARG A 6 12.15 -68.94 -18.05
CA ARG A 6 11.29 -69.75 -17.14
C ARG A 6 11.88 -70.05 -15.74
N ILE A 7 11.30 -69.30 -14.80
CA ILE A 7 11.03 -69.51 -13.36
C ILE A 7 11.04 -70.98 -12.90
N SER A 8 11.73 -71.25 -11.79
CA SER A 8 11.45 -72.38 -10.90
C SER A 8 11.16 -71.88 -9.48
N SER A 9 9.95 -72.19 -9.03
CA SER A 9 9.48 -72.05 -7.66
C SER A 9 9.95 -73.24 -6.84
N TYR A 10 10.68 -72.99 -5.76
CA TYR A 10 10.84 -73.96 -4.68
C TYR A 10 10.40 -73.34 -3.36
N SER A 11 9.23 -73.79 -2.93
CA SER A 11 8.72 -73.70 -1.57
C SER A 11 9.62 -74.50 -0.63
N ASN A 12 10.10 -73.86 0.44
CA ASN A 12 10.62 -74.60 1.58
C ASN A 12 10.02 -74.05 2.88
N ARG A 13 9.09 -74.83 3.44
CA ARG A 13 8.61 -74.70 4.82
C ARG A 13 9.68 -75.28 5.73
N SER A 14 10.16 -74.50 6.70
CA SER A 14 10.74 -75.03 7.93
C SER A 14 10.24 -74.23 9.13
N SER A 15 9.40 -74.88 9.91
CA SER A 15 8.92 -74.43 11.22
C SER A 15 9.96 -74.71 12.29
N SER A 16 10.33 -73.68 13.04
CA SER A 16 11.11 -73.80 14.29
C SER A 16 10.38 -73.02 15.39
N PRO A 17 10.03 -73.61 16.55
CA PRO A 17 9.27 -72.92 17.58
C PRO A 17 10.24 -72.15 18.50
N GLY A 18 10.51 -70.90 18.14
CA GLY A 18 11.28 -69.96 18.95
C GLY A 18 10.38 -69.11 19.85
N ARG A 19 10.51 -69.31 21.16
CA ARG A 19 10.09 -68.49 22.32
C ARG A 19 9.67 -67.02 21.99
N PRO A 20 8.51 -66.51 22.46
CA PRO A 20 8.12 -65.13 22.16
C PRO A 20 9.01 -64.15 22.92
N ARG A 21 9.73 -63.30 22.19
CA ARG A 21 10.39 -62.10 22.72
C ARG A 21 9.32 -61.02 22.93
N SER A 22 8.70 -60.99 24.11
CA SER A 22 7.73 -59.96 24.52
C SER A 22 8.32 -58.53 24.61
N GLN A 23 9.65 -58.38 24.49
CA GLN A 23 10.31 -57.07 24.57
C GLN A 23 10.33 -56.32 23.23
N ASP A 24 10.25 -57.03 22.10
CA ASP A 24 10.18 -56.43 20.76
C ASP A 24 8.73 -56.03 20.40
N GLU A 25 7.72 -56.75 20.90
CA GLU A 25 6.31 -56.33 20.79
C GLU A 25 6.04 -55.00 21.50
N ASN A 26 6.59 -54.80 22.71
CA ASN A 26 6.44 -53.52 23.40
C ASN A 26 7.11 -52.36 22.63
N LYS A 27 8.30 -52.56 22.06
CA LYS A 27 8.94 -51.52 21.21
C LYS A 27 8.11 -51.22 19.97
N ASN A 28 7.49 -52.23 19.35
CA ASN A 28 6.60 -52.06 18.21
C ASN A 28 5.28 -51.36 18.58
N ILE A 29 4.78 -51.56 19.80
CA ILE A 29 3.60 -50.85 20.33
C ILE A 29 3.95 -49.39 20.59
N TRP A 30 5.12 -49.09 21.18
CA TRP A 30 5.57 -47.71 21.39
C TRP A 30 5.90 -47.02 20.07
N SER A 31 6.47 -47.70 19.07
CA SER A 31 6.67 -47.14 17.74
C SER A 31 5.35 -46.99 16.97
N SER A 32 4.38 -47.89 17.11
CA SER A 32 3.06 -47.72 16.46
C SER A 32 2.18 -46.70 17.18
N MET A 33 2.36 -46.48 18.49
CA MET A 33 1.76 -45.37 19.22
C MET A 33 2.46 -44.06 18.89
N LEU A 34 3.79 -44.02 18.78
CA LEU A 34 4.52 -42.84 18.33
C LEU A 34 4.24 -42.52 16.86
N ASP A 35 4.12 -43.52 15.98
CA ASP A 35 3.66 -43.37 14.61
C ASP A 35 2.18 -43.01 14.57
N GLY A 36 1.34 -43.54 15.47
CA GLY A 36 -0.07 -43.16 15.57
C GLY A 36 -0.28 -41.74 16.11
N VAL A 37 0.61 -41.25 16.97
CA VAL A 37 0.60 -39.89 17.54
C VAL A 37 1.33 -38.90 16.62
N SER A 38 2.38 -39.31 15.91
CA SER A 38 3.04 -38.52 14.87
C SER A 38 2.24 -38.49 13.55
N SER A 39 1.45 -39.54 13.28
CA SER A 39 0.37 -39.61 12.29
C SER A 39 -0.95 -39.07 12.84
N GLY A 40 -0.98 -38.53 14.07
CA GLY A 40 -2.11 -37.75 14.54
C GLY A 40 -2.37 -36.68 13.50
N LYS A 41 -3.53 -36.74 12.84
CA LYS A 41 -3.88 -36.03 11.59
C LYS A 41 -3.19 -34.66 11.53
N ARG A 42 -2.00 -34.58 10.91
CA ARG A 42 -1.33 -33.30 10.70
C ARG A 42 -2.24 -32.53 9.77
N LEU A 43 -2.83 -31.46 10.31
CA LEU A 43 -3.76 -30.64 9.55
C LEU A 43 -3.08 -30.18 8.25
N PRO A 44 -3.75 -30.29 7.09
CA PRO A 44 -3.22 -29.75 5.85
C PRO A 44 -2.83 -28.28 6.02
N GLU A 45 -1.57 -27.95 5.77
CA GLU A 45 -1.05 -26.59 5.84
C GLU A 45 -1.22 -25.93 4.46
N LYS A 46 -1.96 -24.83 4.41
CA LYS A 46 -2.21 -24.02 3.21
C LYS A 46 -1.66 -22.61 3.43
N SER A 47 -1.17 -21.97 2.39
CA SER A 47 -0.54 -20.65 2.48
C SER A 47 -1.23 -19.64 1.58
N LEU A 48 -1.47 -18.44 2.10
CA LEU A 48 -2.00 -17.30 1.38
C LEU A 48 -0.92 -16.20 1.38
N LEU A 49 -0.54 -15.71 0.20
CA LEU A 49 0.31 -14.55 0.05
C LEU A 49 -0.55 -13.36 -0.37
N VAL A 50 -0.86 -12.47 0.56
CA VAL A 50 -1.69 -11.27 0.34
C VAL A 50 -0.79 -10.08 0.05
N LEU A 51 -1.00 -9.47 -1.11
CA LEU A 51 -0.19 -8.39 -1.64
C LEU A 51 -1.07 -7.16 -1.89
N GLY A 52 -0.55 -5.98 -1.57
CA GLY A 52 -1.25 -4.71 -1.78
C GLY A 52 -2.23 -4.34 -0.67
N GLY A 53 -3.10 -3.39 -0.98
CA GLY A 53 -4.04 -2.78 -0.04
C GLY A 53 -3.36 -1.89 1.00
N THR A 54 -4.06 -1.66 2.11
CA THR A 54 -3.50 -1.00 3.31
C THR A 54 -3.58 -1.95 4.50
N PRO A 55 -2.92 -1.65 5.63
CA PRO A 55 -3.06 -2.49 6.82
C PRO A 55 -4.50 -2.71 7.28
N ASP A 56 -5.40 -1.78 6.98
CA ASP A 56 -6.81 -1.87 7.35
C ASP A 56 -7.63 -2.66 6.32
N THR A 57 -7.40 -2.45 5.01
CA THR A 57 -8.10 -3.24 3.99
C THR A 57 -7.65 -4.71 4.00
N GLN A 58 -6.40 -5.00 4.39
CA GLN A 58 -5.95 -6.37 4.65
C GLN A 58 -6.68 -7.01 5.83
N LYS A 59 -6.92 -6.27 6.92
CA LYS A 59 -7.73 -6.78 8.05
C LYS A 59 -9.18 -7.04 7.60
N GLU A 60 -9.76 -6.13 6.83
CA GLU A 60 -11.09 -6.28 6.27
C GLU A 60 -11.20 -7.51 5.34
N PHE A 61 -10.18 -7.74 4.50
CA PHE A 61 -10.08 -8.94 3.67
C PHE A 61 -10.05 -10.20 4.53
N LEU A 62 -9.26 -10.22 5.61
CA LEU A 62 -9.21 -11.34 6.54
C LEU A 62 -10.56 -11.59 7.23
N GLU A 63 -11.25 -10.52 7.64
CA GLU A 63 -12.61 -10.64 8.18
C GLU A 63 -13.59 -11.21 7.15
N SER A 64 -13.54 -10.71 5.92
CA SER A 64 -14.36 -11.15 4.79
C SER A 64 -14.12 -12.63 4.47
N LEU A 65 -12.87 -13.10 4.55
CA LEU A 65 -12.51 -14.51 4.35
C LEU A 65 -13.12 -15.43 5.42
N THR A 66 -13.42 -14.90 6.62
CA THR A 66 -14.06 -15.69 7.69
C THR A 66 -15.59 -15.78 7.55
N MET A 67 -16.19 -14.90 6.77
CA MET A 67 -17.64 -14.84 6.54
C MET A 67 -18.03 -15.86 5.47
N ASP A 68 -19.14 -16.56 5.71
CA ASP A 68 -19.78 -17.42 4.71
C ASP A 68 -20.53 -16.57 3.66
N GLU A 69 -20.95 -17.15 2.53
CA GLU A 69 -21.62 -16.45 1.41
C GLU A 69 -22.86 -15.66 1.85
N ASN A 70 -23.53 -16.12 2.91
CA ASN A 70 -24.69 -15.46 3.50
C ASN A 70 -24.33 -14.29 4.46
N GLY A 71 -23.07 -13.87 4.49
CA GLY A 71 -22.57 -12.82 5.41
C GLY A 71 -22.61 -13.23 6.88
N ARG A 72 -22.80 -14.51 7.18
CA ARG A 72 -22.85 -15.02 8.54
C ARG A 72 -21.45 -15.07 9.09
N ARG A 73 -21.19 -14.25 10.11
CA ARG A 73 -19.96 -14.33 10.89
C ARG A 73 -19.99 -15.59 11.74
N ARG A 74 -18.87 -16.31 11.77
CA ARG A 74 -18.68 -17.38 12.75
C ARG A 74 -18.88 -16.80 14.16
N PRO A 75 -19.54 -17.53 15.09
CA PRO A 75 -19.49 -17.20 16.51
C PRO A 75 -18.03 -16.98 16.90
N PRO A 76 -17.71 -16.01 17.78
CA PRO A 76 -16.34 -15.82 18.22
C PRO A 76 -15.86 -17.15 18.80
N ASP A 77 -14.82 -17.70 18.16
CA ASP A 77 -14.14 -18.88 18.67
C ASP A 77 -13.76 -18.61 20.14
N ARG A 78 -13.83 -19.63 21.00
CA ARG A 78 -13.44 -19.46 22.41
C ARG A 78 -11.95 -19.11 22.55
N GLY A 79 -11.17 -19.23 21.47
CA GLY A 79 -9.80 -18.75 21.34
C GLY A 79 -9.69 -17.28 20.92
N ARG A 80 -8.67 -16.58 21.45
CA ARG A 80 -8.30 -15.23 20.97
C ARG A 80 -7.82 -15.34 19.51
N ARG A 81 -8.38 -14.52 18.61
CA ARG A 81 -7.86 -14.38 17.25
C ARG A 81 -6.38 -13.97 17.31
N PRO A 82 -5.49 -14.60 16.53
CA PRO A 82 -4.08 -14.20 16.52
C PRO A 82 -3.96 -12.75 16.04
N PRO A 83 -3.10 -11.94 16.67
CA PRO A 83 -2.90 -10.56 16.25
C PRO A 83 -2.32 -10.50 14.83
N ILE A 84 -2.74 -9.49 14.07
CA ILE A 84 -2.25 -9.24 12.71
C ILE A 84 -1.11 -8.22 12.81
N ALA A 85 0.12 -8.64 12.52
CA ALA A 85 1.31 -7.80 12.59
C ALA A 85 1.69 -7.29 11.19
N ASN A 86 0.97 -6.32 10.62
CA ASN A 86 1.13 -5.89 9.21
C ASN A 86 1.57 -4.42 9.02
N GLN A 87 2.21 -3.80 10.02
CA GLN A 87 2.53 -2.36 9.98
C GLN A 87 3.92 -1.99 9.44
N PHE A 88 4.94 -2.87 9.57
CA PHE A 88 6.34 -2.46 9.36
C PHE A 88 7.19 -3.40 8.50
N ALA A 89 6.70 -4.60 8.17
CA ALA A 89 7.44 -5.60 7.40
C ALA A 89 6.46 -6.61 6.80
N LEU A 90 6.96 -7.81 6.47
CA LEU A 90 6.12 -8.96 6.16
C LEU A 90 5.24 -9.32 7.38
N GLY A 91 3.94 -9.14 7.23
CA GLY A 91 2.99 -9.54 8.25
C GLY A 91 2.68 -11.02 8.19
N TYR A 92 2.37 -11.60 9.35
CA TYR A 92 2.00 -12.99 9.48
C TYR A 92 0.79 -13.14 10.41
N THR A 93 -0.14 -13.99 10.02
CA THR A 93 -1.20 -14.52 10.88
C THR A 93 -1.61 -15.90 10.40
N TYR A 94 -2.44 -16.60 11.17
CA TYR A 94 -2.95 -17.91 10.78
C TYR A 94 -4.41 -18.07 11.17
N GLN A 95 -5.11 -18.96 10.49
CA GLN A 95 -6.50 -19.27 10.76
C GLN A 95 -6.79 -20.75 10.50
N ASP A 96 -7.56 -21.37 11.39
CA ASP A 96 -8.08 -22.71 11.17
C ASP A 96 -9.39 -22.65 10.35
N VAL A 97 -9.43 -23.45 9.28
CA VAL A 97 -10.58 -23.55 8.38
C VAL A 97 -11.43 -24.72 8.84
N LEU A 98 -12.67 -24.44 9.22
CA LEU A 98 -13.63 -25.44 9.69
C LEU A 98 -14.51 -25.94 8.54
N ASP A 99 -15.05 -27.15 8.68
CA ASP A 99 -16.07 -27.67 7.79
C ASP A 99 -17.42 -26.96 8.00
N ALA A 100 -18.42 -27.28 7.17
CA ALA A 100 -19.69 -26.58 7.12
C ALA A 100 -20.50 -26.65 8.43
N ASP A 101 -20.34 -27.71 9.23
CA ASP A 101 -20.95 -27.87 10.54
C ASP A 101 -20.20 -27.14 11.67
N GLN A 102 -19.03 -26.57 11.37
CA GLN A 102 -18.14 -25.89 12.31
C GLN A 102 -17.48 -26.79 13.38
N ASP A 103 -17.54 -28.12 13.23
CA ASP A 103 -16.99 -29.05 14.22
C ASP A 103 -15.58 -29.54 13.84
N ASP A 104 -15.36 -29.88 12.57
CA ASP A 104 -14.09 -30.43 12.09
C ASP A 104 -13.18 -29.37 11.47
N ILE A 105 -11.88 -29.37 11.83
CA ILE A 105 -10.85 -28.55 11.19
C ILE A 105 -10.39 -29.24 9.90
N LEU A 106 -10.61 -28.59 8.76
CA LEU A 106 -10.22 -29.07 7.43
C LEU A 106 -8.75 -28.78 7.11
N ALA A 107 -8.26 -27.59 7.46
CA ALA A 107 -6.91 -27.13 7.12
C ALA A 107 -6.49 -25.96 8.04
N ARG A 108 -5.18 -25.75 8.15
CA ARG A 108 -4.60 -24.53 8.74
C ARG A 108 -4.11 -23.62 7.62
N LEU A 109 -4.66 -22.42 7.57
CA LEU A 109 -4.28 -21.37 6.63
C LEU A 109 -3.25 -20.44 7.27
N SER A 110 -2.04 -20.39 6.70
CA SER A 110 -1.01 -19.41 7.02
C SER A 110 -1.12 -18.22 6.08
N LEU A 111 -1.16 -17.00 6.60
CA LEU A 111 -1.36 -15.79 5.81
C LEU A 111 -0.14 -14.89 5.96
N TYR A 112 0.50 -14.59 4.84
CA TYR A 112 1.64 -13.70 4.71
C TYR A 112 1.18 -12.42 4.03
N LEU A 113 1.38 -11.27 4.66
CA LEU A 113 0.80 -9.99 4.27
C LEU A 113 1.91 -9.01 3.89
N LEU A 114 1.86 -8.45 2.68
CA LEU A 114 2.81 -7.43 2.23
C LEU A 114 2.07 -6.28 1.54
N THR A 115 2.17 -5.09 2.11
CA THR A 115 1.42 -3.91 1.66
C THR A 115 2.02 -3.29 0.41
N ASP A 116 3.34 -3.16 0.35
CA ASP A 116 4.03 -2.43 -0.73
C ASP A 116 4.95 -3.35 -1.54
N PRO A 117 5.05 -3.16 -2.88
CA PRO A 117 5.97 -3.89 -3.75
C PRO A 117 7.43 -3.42 -3.59
N SER A 118 7.84 -3.06 -2.36
CA SER A 118 9.17 -2.52 -2.07
C SER A 118 10.25 -3.59 -2.27
N PRO A 119 11.32 -3.30 -3.04
CA PRO A 119 12.46 -4.20 -3.20
C PRO A 119 13.12 -4.62 -1.88
N SER A 120 12.92 -3.86 -0.80
CA SER A 120 13.46 -4.17 0.52
C SER A 120 12.76 -5.35 1.21
N PHE A 121 11.46 -5.52 0.96
CA PHE A 121 10.65 -6.56 1.61
C PHE A 121 10.44 -7.79 0.71
N THR A 122 10.52 -7.63 -0.61
CA THR A 122 10.43 -8.72 -1.59
C THR A 122 11.33 -9.94 -1.27
N PRO A 123 12.60 -9.78 -0.84
CA PRO A 123 13.45 -10.92 -0.49
C PRO A 123 12.92 -11.78 0.67
N LEU A 124 12.06 -11.22 1.54
CA LEU A 124 11.43 -11.97 2.64
C LEU A 124 10.43 -13.03 2.15
N LEU A 125 9.97 -12.91 0.91
CA LEU A 125 9.04 -13.88 0.30
C LEU A 125 9.77 -15.13 -0.19
N LYS A 126 11.05 -15.02 -0.60
CA LYS A 126 11.80 -16.13 -1.18
C LYS A 126 11.86 -17.37 -0.26
N PRO A 127 12.14 -17.26 1.05
CA PRO A 127 12.15 -18.43 1.94
C PRO A 127 10.79 -19.13 2.10
N LEU A 128 9.69 -18.46 1.77
CA LEU A 128 8.33 -19.04 1.84
C LEU A 128 8.03 -19.94 0.63
N LEU A 129 8.75 -19.75 -0.47
CA LEU A 129 8.58 -20.45 -1.74
C LEU A 129 9.49 -21.67 -1.77
N THR A 130 8.94 -22.82 -1.36
CA THR A 130 9.64 -24.10 -1.31
C THR A 130 8.88 -25.15 -2.12
N PRO A 131 9.53 -26.24 -2.58
CA PRO A 131 8.84 -27.30 -3.32
C PRO A 131 7.64 -27.90 -2.58
N ARG A 132 7.62 -27.81 -1.24
CA ARG A 132 6.51 -28.31 -0.40
C ARG A 132 5.37 -27.31 -0.25
N THR A 133 5.68 -26.01 -0.21
CA THR A 133 4.69 -24.94 0.03
C THR A 133 4.02 -24.47 -1.27
N LEU A 134 4.74 -24.50 -2.40
CA LEU A 134 4.25 -24.01 -3.69
C LEU A 134 2.92 -24.66 -4.15
N PRO A 135 2.71 -25.99 -4.07
CA PRO A 135 1.44 -26.61 -4.45
C PRO A 135 0.25 -26.23 -3.54
N ASN A 136 0.56 -25.68 -2.36
CA ASN A 136 -0.40 -25.34 -1.31
C ASN A 136 -0.51 -23.82 -1.09
N MET A 137 -0.01 -23.01 -2.03
CA MET A 137 0.03 -21.56 -1.95
C MET A 137 -0.94 -20.91 -2.95
N LEU A 138 -1.62 -19.84 -2.51
CA LEU A 138 -2.42 -18.95 -3.36
C LEU A 138 -1.93 -17.51 -3.18
N ILE A 139 -1.73 -16.81 -4.29
CA ILE A 139 -1.42 -15.37 -4.30
C ILE A 139 -2.74 -14.61 -4.37
N VAL A 140 -2.90 -13.62 -3.50
CA VAL A 140 -4.03 -12.68 -3.49
C VAL A 140 -3.49 -11.26 -3.67
N ILE A 141 -3.94 -10.56 -4.70
CA ILE A 141 -3.65 -9.13 -4.88
C ILE A 141 -4.90 -8.33 -4.53
N LEU A 142 -4.77 -7.40 -3.59
CA LEU A 142 -5.84 -6.51 -3.15
C LEU A 142 -5.80 -5.20 -3.94
N LEU A 143 -6.93 -4.85 -4.55
CA LEU A 143 -7.18 -3.58 -5.22
C LEU A 143 -8.37 -2.87 -4.54
N ASP A 144 -8.51 -1.56 -4.70
CA ASP A 144 -9.57 -0.77 -4.07
C ASP A 144 -10.36 0.03 -5.10
N TRP A 145 -11.68 -0.10 -5.10
CA TRP A 145 -12.61 0.68 -5.91
C TRP A 145 -12.63 2.18 -5.56
N SER A 146 -11.93 2.63 -4.52
CA SER A 146 -11.66 4.06 -4.33
C SER A 146 -10.72 4.66 -5.36
N GLN A 147 -9.86 3.84 -5.99
CA GLN A 147 -8.81 4.28 -6.91
C GLN A 147 -8.65 3.33 -8.11
N PRO A 148 -9.73 3.04 -8.89
CA PRO A 148 -9.67 2.14 -10.05
C PRO A 148 -8.62 2.53 -11.08
N TRP A 149 -8.35 3.82 -11.28
CA TRP A 149 -7.30 4.31 -12.20
C TRP A 149 -5.89 3.79 -11.90
N LEU A 150 -5.61 3.31 -10.67
CA LEU A 150 -4.29 2.77 -10.31
C LEU A 150 -4.15 1.26 -10.56
N TRP A 151 -5.24 0.56 -10.86
CA TRP A 151 -5.28 -0.90 -10.78
C TRP A 151 -4.29 -1.61 -11.69
N VAL A 152 -4.23 -1.22 -12.97
CA VAL A 152 -3.35 -1.88 -13.95
C VAL A 152 -1.89 -1.62 -13.61
N ARG A 153 -1.55 -0.41 -13.14
CA ARG A 153 -0.21 -0.07 -12.66
C ARG A 153 0.20 -0.88 -11.43
N GLN A 154 -0.67 -0.93 -10.42
CA GLN A 154 -0.45 -1.71 -9.18
C GLN A 154 -0.30 -3.20 -9.49
N LEU A 155 -1.17 -3.75 -10.33
CA LEU A 155 -1.10 -5.15 -10.75
C LEU A 155 0.22 -5.43 -11.47
N ARG A 156 0.63 -4.55 -12.40
CA ARG A 156 1.89 -4.71 -13.15
C ARG A 156 3.09 -4.76 -12.20
N GLU A 157 3.15 -3.87 -11.22
CA GLU A 157 4.23 -3.84 -10.23
C GLU A 157 4.32 -5.15 -9.44
N TRP A 158 3.18 -5.64 -8.94
CA TRP A 158 3.14 -6.93 -8.24
C TRP A 158 3.52 -8.11 -9.12
N ILE A 159 3.03 -8.15 -10.37
CA ILE A 159 3.39 -9.21 -11.31
C ILE A 159 4.88 -9.17 -11.65
N ARG A 160 5.49 -7.99 -11.86
CA ARG A 160 6.94 -7.84 -12.06
C ARG A 160 7.73 -8.37 -10.86
N VAL A 161 7.31 -8.03 -9.64
CA VAL A 161 7.92 -8.55 -8.40
C VAL A 161 7.83 -10.07 -8.33
N LEU A 162 6.64 -10.64 -8.58
CA LEU A 162 6.41 -12.08 -8.55
C LEU A 162 7.21 -12.82 -9.62
N ARG A 163 7.29 -12.30 -10.85
CA ARG A 163 8.11 -12.87 -11.93
C ARG A 163 9.58 -12.85 -11.57
N SER A 164 10.08 -11.76 -10.99
CA SER A 164 11.45 -11.65 -10.50
C SER A 164 11.73 -12.70 -9.41
N LEU A 165 10.81 -12.86 -8.45
CA LEU A 165 10.91 -13.87 -7.41
C LEU A 165 10.97 -15.29 -7.97
N VAL A 166 9.99 -15.66 -8.81
CA VAL A 166 9.90 -16.99 -9.45
C VAL A 166 11.17 -17.31 -10.25
N THR A 167 11.67 -16.35 -11.01
CA THR A 167 12.91 -16.52 -11.79
C THR A 167 14.13 -16.73 -10.89
N SER A 168 14.14 -16.14 -9.69
CA SER A 168 15.24 -16.25 -8.73
C SER A 168 15.24 -17.54 -7.89
N LEU A 169 14.21 -18.39 -8.01
CA LEU A 169 14.11 -19.65 -7.27
C LEU A 169 15.04 -20.73 -7.85
N GLU A 170 15.31 -21.74 -7.03
CA GLU A 170 16.08 -22.93 -7.41
C GLU A 170 15.30 -23.81 -8.41
N ASP A 171 16.01 -24.65 -9.15
CA ASP A 171 15.40 -25.45 -10.23
C ASP A 171 14.37 -26.45 -9.71
N ASP A 172 14.57 -27.02 -8.52
CA ASP A 172 13.58 -27.88 -7.83
C ASP A 172 12.23 -27.16 -7.64
N CYS A 173 12.25 -25.86 -7.34
CA CYS A 173 11.02 -25.08 -7.23
C CYS A 173 10.39 -24.86 -8.60
N LYS A 174 11.19 -24.62 -9.65
CA LYS A 174 10.70 -24.39 -11.02
C LYS A 174 9.99 -25.62 -11.58
N TYR A 175 10.52 -26.83 -11.34
CA TYR A 175 9.82 -28.06 -11.73
C TYR A 175 8.44 -28.16 -11.09
N VAL A 176 8.32 -27.86 -9.79
CA VAL A 176 7.03 -27.86 -9.09
C VAL A 176 6.09 -26.77 -9.62
N LEU A 177 6.62 -25.60 -9.98
CA LEU A 177 5.83 -24.54 -10.63
C LEU A 177 5.28 -25.00 -11.97
N GLU A 178 6.08 -25.67 -12.81
CA GLU A 178 5.62 -26.22 -14.10
C GLU A 178 4.53 -27.30 -13.92
N GLU A 179 4.71 -28.22 -12.97
CA GLU A 179 3.69 -29.21 -12.61
C GLU A 179 2.39 -28.55 -12.13
N ASN A 180 2.50 -27.50 -11.32
CA ASN A 180 1.35 -26.73 -10.88
C ASN A 180 0.61 -26.10 -12.06
N ILE A 181 1.31 -25.52 -13.04
CA ILE A 181 0.67 -24.91 -14.24
C ILE A 181 -0.20 -25.95 -14.95
N VAL A 182 0.36 -27.13 -15.24
CA VAL A 182 -0.37 -28.20 -15.92
C VAL A 182 -1.58 -28.64 -15.10
N SER A 183 -1.44 -28.85 -13.79
CA SER A 183 -2.56 -29.20 -12.92
C SER A 183 -3.65 -28.13 -12.94
N TRP A 184 -3.28 -26.85 -12.90
CA TRP A 184 -4.21 -25.74 -12.83
C TRP A 184 -4.94 -25.45 -14.13
N GLN A 185 -4.34 -25.74 -15.29
CA GLN A 185 -5.03 -25.64 -16.59
C GLN A 185 -6.24 -26.59 -16.69
N GLU A 186 -6.24 -27.70 -15.93
CA GLU A 186 -7.33 -28.68 -15.94
C GLU A 186 -8.41 -28.43 -14.86
N ARG A 187 -8.09 -27.70 -13.78
CA ARG A 187 -9.03 -27.41 -12.68
C ARG A 187 -10.17 -26.53 -13.15
N GLY A 188 -11.41 -26.86 -12.79
CA GLY A 188 -12.60 -26.12 -13.25
C GLY A 188 -13.01 -26.41 -14.71
N ARG A 189 -12.19 -27.15 -15.48
CA ARG A 189 -12.54 -27.64 -16.84
C ARG A 189 -12.92 -29.12 -16.81
N LYS A 190 -11.97 -29.97 -16.40
CA LYS A 190 -12.12 -31.43 -16.27
C LYS A 190 -12.46 -31.83 -14.84
N ASN A 191 -11.78 -31.19 -13.89
CA ASN A 191 -11.95 -31.41 -12.46
C ASN A 191 -12.76 -30.26 -11.86
N ASN A 192 -13.29 -30.46 -10.65
CA ASN A 192 -13.79 -29.35 -9.86
C ASN A 192 -12.62 -28.40 -9.52
N LEU A 193 -12.93 -27.14 -9.17
CA LEU A 193 -11.89 -26.16 -8.85
C LEU A 193 -11.03 -26.55 -7.65
N ASP A 194 -11.63 -27.27 -6.68
CA ASP A 194 -10.94 -27.83 -5.52
C ASP A 194 -9.97 -28.99 -5.85
N GLY A 195 -9.85 -29.35 -7.12
CA GLY A 195 -8.99 -30.44 -7.61
C GLY A 195 -9.64 -31.83 -7.50
N THR A 196 -10.89 -31.93 -7.02
CA THR A 196 -11.60 -33.21 -7.00
C THR A 196 -12.08 -33.61 -8.40
N PRO A 197 -12.19 -34.91 -8.71
CA PRO A 197 -12.71 -35.36 -10.00
C PRO A 197 -14.10 -34.78 -10.27
N GLY A 198 -14.31 -34.28 -11.49
CA GLY A 198 -15.62 -33.80 -11.92
C GLY A 198 -16.67 -34.93 -11.93
N THR A 199 -17.95 -34.58 -11.79
CA THR A 199 -19.05 -35.56 -11.81
C THR A 199 -19.47 -36.01 -13.21
N GLY A 200 -18.82 -35.49 -14.26
CA GLY A 200 -19.09 -35.82 -15.66
C GLY A 200 -18.29 -37.03 -16.13
N ALA A 201 -18.98 -38.08 -16.57
CA ALA A 201 -18.41 -39.30 -17.14
C ALA A 201 -18.15 -39.20 -18.65
N ASP A 202 -17.98 -37.98 -19.18
CA ASP A 202 -17.78 -37.76 -20.61
C ASP A 202 -16.29 -37.53 -20.92
N GLY A 203 -15.74 -38.46 -21.69
CA GLY A 203 -14.58 -38.32 -22.59
C GLY A 203 -13.33 -37.60 -22.07
N ASP A 204 -12.20 -38.30 -22.12
CA ASP A 204 -10.83 -37.80 -21.90
C ASP A 204 -10.35 -36.74 -22.92
N VAL A 205 -11.25 -35.91 -23.46
CA VAL A 205 -10.97 -34.92 -24.48
C VAL A 205 -10.53 -33.62 -23.80
N SER A 206 -9.22 -33.42 -23.70
CA SER A 206 -8.62 -32.15 -23.30
C SER A 206 -8.90 -31.09 -24.38
N ILE A 207 -9.79 -30.15 -24.10
CA ILE A 207 -9.97 -28.97 -24.97
C ILE A 207 -8.71 -28.11 -24.83
N PRO A 208 -8.04 -27.74 -25.94
CA PRO A 208 -6.88 -26.85 -25.90
C PRO A 208 -7.21 -25.51 -25.22
N VAL A 209 -6.21 -24.89 -24.59
CA VAL A 209 -6.34 -23.52 -24.07
C VAL A 209 -6.67 -22.55 -25.20
N GLY A 210 -7.62 -21.65 -24.94
CA GLY A 210 -7.98 -20.59 -25.87
C GLY A 210 -6.91 -19.50 -25.95
N PRO A 211 -7.02 -18.56 -26.91
CA PRO A 211 -6.09 -17.45 -27.01
C PRO A 211 -6.14 -16.56 -25.76
N GLY A 212 -4.98 -16.18 -25.24
CA GLY A 212 -4.86 -15.39 -24.02
C GLY A 212 -4.96 -16.21 -22.74
N GLU A 213 -5.39 -17.48 -22.77
CA GLU A 213 -5.53 -18.31 -21.59
C GLU A 213 -4.19 -18.95 -21.22
N TRP A 214 -3.68 -18.63 -20.03
CA TRP A 214 -2.40 -19.18 -19.53
C TRP A 214 -1.18 -18.83 -20.40
N ASP A 215 -1.20 -17.70 -21.11
CA ASP A 215 -0.05 -17.20 -21.90
C ASP A 215 1.16 -16.81 -21.02
N GLU A 216 0.90 -16.30 -19.80
CA GLU A 216 1.92 -15.74 -18.89
C GLU A 216 1.79 -16.33 -17.48
N PRO A 217 1.88 -17.66 -17.31
CA PRO A 217 1.63 -18.30 -16.03
C PRO A 217 2.74 -18.00 -15.01
N LEU A 218 2.37 -17.81 -13.75
CA LEU A 218 3.33 -17.63 -12.64
C LEU A 218 3.74 -18.95 -11.97
N GLY A 219 3.01 -20.03 -12.20
CA GLY A 219 3.18 -21.34 -11.53
C GLY A 219 2.59 -21.43 -10.12
N ILE A 220 2.06 -20.33 -9.60
CA ILE A 220 1.26 -20.26 -8.37
C ILE A 220 -0.08 -19.64 -8.75
N PRO A 221 -1.23 -20.18 -8.31
CA PRO A 221 -2.53 -19.60 -8.61
C PRO A 221 -2.63 -18.17 -8.06
N LEU A 222 -3.33 -17.32 -8.82
CA LEU A 222 -3.51 -15.90 -8.53
C LEU A 222 -5.00 -15.57 -8.40
N CYS A 223 -5.35 -14.79 -7.40
CA CYS A 223 -6.68 -14.23 -7.20
C CYS A 223 -6.57 -12.72 -7.00
N VAL A 224 -7.29 -11.94 -7.80
CA VAL A 224 -7.40 -10.49 -7.62
C VAL A 224 -8.73 -10.18 -6.93
N VAL A 225 -8.65 -9.47 -5.80
CA VAL A 225 -9.80 -9.07 -5.00
C VAL A 225 -9.91 -7.55 -5.06
N CYS A 226 -10.95 -7.05 -5.71
CA CYS A 226 -11.26 -5.62 -5.73
C CYS A 226 -12.22 -5.30 -4.58
N GLN A 227 -11.69 -4.66 -3.55
CA GLN A 227 -12.40 -4.30 -2.33
C GLN A 227 -13.22 -3.02 -2.51
N ASN A 228 -14.14 -2.79 -1.58
CA ASN A 228 -15.00 -1.61 -1.51
C ASN A 228 -15.86 -1.38 -2.76
N ALA A 229 -16.45 -2.42 -3.33
CA ALA A 229 -17.32 -2.31 -4.51
C ALA A 229 -18.58 -1.44 -4.25
N ASP A 230 -18.92 -1.15 -3.00
CA ASP A 230 -19.94 -0.15 -2.62
C ASP A 230 -19.57 1.28 -3.08
N LYS A 231 -18.29 1.55 -3.37
CA LYS A 231 -17.84 2.83 -3.94
C LYS A 231 -18.19 3.00 -5.43
N ILE A 232 -18.64 1.96 -6.13
CA ILE A 232 -19.10 2.05 -7.53
C ILE A 232 -20.25 3.07 -7.64
N GLU A 233 -21.21 3.02 -6.73
CA GLU A 233 -22.33 3.98 -6.70
C GLU A 233 -21.85 5.43 -6.46
N ALA A 234 -20.82 5.60 -5.63
CA ALA A 234 -20.22 6.91 -5.38
C ALA A 234 -19.52 7.44 -6.64
N LEU A 235 -18.80 6.59 -7.38
CA LEU A 235 -18.16 6.99 -8.65
C LEU A 235 -19.19 7.44 -9.71
N GLU A 236 -20.31 6.73 -9.83
CA GLU A 236 -21.39 7.14 -10.73
C GLU A 236 -22.00 8.49 -10.32
N ARG A 237 -22.33 8.64 -9.04
CA ARG A 237 -23.03 9.84 -8.54
C ARG A 237 -22.13 11.07 -8.47
N GLU A 238 -20.90 10.93 -7.99
CA GLU A 238 -20.01 12.05 -7.65
C GLU A 238 -19.07 12.39 -8.80
N ARG A 239 -18.78 11.44 -9.68
CA ARG A 239 -17.82 11.63 -10.79
C ARG A 239 -18.43 11.41 -12.17
N GLY A 240 -19.71 11.08 -12.23
CA GLY A 240 -20.43 10.95 -13.49
C GLY A 240 -20.03 9.73 -14.32
N TRP A 241 -19.34 8.75 -13.73
CA TRP A 241 -19.03 7.47 -14.39
C TRP A 241 -20.31 6.85 -14.93
N LYS A 242 -20.23 6.28 -16.12
CA LYS A 242 -21.30 5.53 -16.77
C LYS A 242 -20.96 4.05 -16.75
N GLU A 243 -21.91 3.25 -17.22
CA GLU A 243 -21.73 1.82 -17.34
C GLU A 243 -20.54 1.46 -18.25
N GLU A 244 -20.17 2.36 -19.16
CA GLU A 244 -19.08 2.14 -20.11
C GLU A 244 -17.69 2.13 -19.49
N GLU A 245 -17.45 2.98 -18.49
CA GLU A 245 -16.21 2.96 -17.72
C GLU A 245 -16.15 1.69 -16.85
N PHE A 246 -17.26 1.27 -16.23
CA PHE A 246 -17.31 0.04 -15.42
C PHE A 246 -17.10 -1.21 -16.28
N ASP A 247 -17.76 -1.29 -17.44
CA ASP A 247 -17.58 -2.36 -18.44
C ASP A 247 -16.12 -2.39 -18.91
N PHE A 248 -15.53 -1.24 -19.24
CA PHE A 248 -14.14 -1.15 -19.68
C PHE A 248 -13.18 -1.66 -18.61
N VAL A 249 -13.33 -1.22 -17.36
CA VAL A 249 -12.52 -1.73 -16.23
C VAL A 249 -12.63 -3.26 -16.14
N LEU A 250 -13.85 -3.79 -16.22
CA LEU A 250 -14.08 -5.22 -16.13
C LEU A 250 -13.49 -6.00 -17.30
N GLN A 251 -13.69 -5.53 -18.55
CA GLN A 251 -13.11 -6.14 -19.75
C GLN A 251 -11.58 -6.14 -19.67
N TYR A 252 -10.98 -5.01 -19.29
CA TYR A 252 -9.54 -4.86 -19.19
C TYR A 252 -8.93 -5.79 -18.14
N MET A 253 -9.48 -5.79 -16.93
CA MET A 253 -9.01 -6.68 -15.84
C MET A 253 -9.17 -8.15 -16.22
N ARG A 254 -10.31 -8.54 -16.82
CA ARG A 254 -10.53 -9.91 -17.30
C ARG A 254 -9.51 -10.33 -18.34
N THR A 255 -9.19 -9.46 -19.30
CA THR A 255 -8.21 -9.76 -20.36
C THR A 255 -6.80 -10.01 -19.81
N ILE A 256 -6.30 -9.15 -18.92
CA ILE A 256 -4.95 -9.30 -18.37
C ILE A 256 -4.85 -10.47 -17.40
N LEU A 257 -5.91 -10.73 -16.61
CA LEU A 257 -5.94 -11.84 -15.66
C LEU A 257 -6.10 -13.21 -16.35
N LEU A 258 -6.73 -13.26 -17.53
CA LEU A 258 -6.82 -14.47 -18.35
C LEU A 258 -5.44 -15.06 -18.67
N LYS A 259 -4.45 -14.19 -18.93
CA LYS A 259 -3.06 -14.59 -19.23
C LYS A 259 -2.40 -15.33 -18.08
N HIS A 260 -2.81 -15.02 -16.85
CA HIS A 260 -2.26 -15.63 -15.63
C HIS A 260 -3.11 -16.81 -15.11
N GLY A 261 -4.24 -17.14 -15.77
CA GLY A 261 -5.19 -18.11 -15.25
C GLY A 261 -5.84 -17.69 -13.92
N ALA A 262 -5.87 -16.39 -13.64
CA ALA A 262 -6.26 -15.85 -12.35
C ALA A 262 -7.78 -15.71 -12.20
N SER A 263 -8.26 -15.66 -10.95
CA SER A 263 -9.64 -15.27 -10.63
C SER A 263 -9.77 -13.78 -10.33
N LEU A 264 -10.96 -13.24 -10.56
CA LEU A 264 -11.34 -11.87 -10.18
C LEU A 264 -12.60 -11.92 -9.32
N ILE A 265 -12.62 -11.18 -8.21
CA ILE A 265 -13.80 -11.04 -7.35
C ILE A 265 -13.93 -9.63 -6.80
N TYR A 266 -15.15 -9.11 -6.80
CA TYR A 266 -15.48 -7.85 -6.14
C TYR A 266 -16.09 -8.14 -4.77
N THR A 267 -15.68 -7.34 -3.78
CA THR A 267 -16.11 -7.52 -2.39
C THR A 267 -16.51 -6.20 -1.78
N MET A 268 -17.47 -6.27 -0.85
CA MET A 268 -17.87 -5.15 0.00
C MET A 268 -17.73 -5.57 1.47
N PRO A 269 -17.42 -4.64 2.39
CA PRO A 269 -17.26 -4.95 3.81
C PRO A 269 -18.44 -5.73 4.43
N ALA A 270 -19.67 -5.41 3.98
CA ALA A 270 -20.90 -6.04 4.47
C ALA A 270 -21.37 -7.25 3.63
N ALA A 271 -20.79 -7.45 2.45
CA ALA A 271 -21.19 -8.48 1.49
C ALA A 271 -19.94 -9.03 0.76
N PRO A 272 -19.21 -9.97 1.38
CA PRO A 272 -17.97 -10.51 0.81
C PRO A 272 -18.21 -11.50 -0.35
N GLY A 273 -19.47 -11.80 -0.68
CA GLY A 273 -19.83 -12.71 -1.77
C GLY A 273 -19.26 -14.11 -1.55
N SER A 274 -18.83 -14.75 -2.64
CA SER A 274 -18.23 -16.09 -2.63
C SER A 274 -16.73 -16.10 -2.34
N LEU A 275 -16.18 -15.05 -1.70
CA LEU A 275 -14.73 -14.93 -1.45
C LEU A 275 -14.17 -16.16 -0.72
N GLN A 276 -14.83 -16.57 0.37
CA GLN A 276 -14.42 -17.73 1.15
C GLN A 276 -14.41 -19.00 0.30
N THR A 277 -15.52 -19.28 -0.41
CA THR A 277 -15.65 -20.43 -1.30
C THR A 277 -14.54 -20.44 -2.37
N LEU A 278 -14.26 -19.27 -2.97
CA LEU A 278 -13.23 -19.12 -4.01
C LEU A 278 -11.84 -19.42 -3.46
N VAL A 279 -11.45 -18.80 -2.35
CA VAL A 279 -10.13 -18.99 -1.75
C VAL A 279 -9.95 -20.43 -1.27
N HIS A 280 -10.94 -21.01 -0.58
CA HIS A 280 -10.88 -22.39 -0.11
C HIS A 280 -10.78 -23.39 -1.26
N SER A 281 -11.61 -23.23 -2.29
CA SER A 281 -11.56 -24.07 -3.50
C SER A 281 -10.22 -23.94 -4.20
N SER A 282 -9.70 -22.72 -4.34
CA SER A 282 -8.41 -22.50 -4.98
C SER A 282 -7.25 -23.13 -4.20
N LEU A 283 -7.33 -23.22 -2.88
CA LEU A 283 -6.33 -23.92 -2.06
C LEU A 283 -6.54 -25.45 -2.00
N GLY A 284 -7.55 -25.98 -2.69
CA GLY A 284 -7.93 -27.39 -2.62
C GLY A 284 -8.43 -27.82 -1.25
N ILE A 285 -9.03 -26.89 -0.49
CA ILE A 285 -9.68 -27.18 0.78
C ILE A 285 -11.09 -27.65 0.47
N LYS A 286 -11.34 -28.92 0.77
CA LYS A 286 -12.60 -29.61 0.46
C LYS A 286 -13.48 -29.70 1.71
N SER A 287 -14.71 -29.19 1.62
CA SER A 287 -15.75 -29.49 2.61
C SER A 287 -16.24 -30.94 2.43
N MET A 288 -16.38 -31.68 3.53
CA MET A 288 -16.92 -33.04 3.50
C MET A 288 -18.45 -33.05 3.50
N LEU A 289 -19.06 -31.92 3.84
CA LEU A 289 -20.50 -31.77 4.08
C LEU A 289 -21.20 -30.99 2.96
N GLN A 290 -20.51 -30.01 2.35
CA GLN A 290 -21.06 -29.15 1.32
C GLN A 290 -20.24 -29.22 0.03
N LYS A 291 -20.95 -29.25 -1.11
CA LYS A 291 -20.37 -29.08 -2.44
C LYS A 291 -20.81 -27.72 -2.97
N ASN A 292 -20.08 -26.67 -2.57
CA ASN A 292 -20.36 -25.33 -3.05
C ASN A 292 -19.72 -25.15 -4.42
N SER A 293 -20.54 -24.95 -5.45
CA SER A 293 -20.06 -24.55 -6.77
C SER A 293 -20.06 -23.04 -6.88
N LEU A 294 -18.95 -22.48 -7.37
CA LEU A 294 -18.85 -21.05 -7.65
C LEU A 294 -19.78 -20.67 -8.79
N LYS A 295 -20.63 -19.66 -8.57
CA LYS A 295 -21.49 -19.08 -9.60
C LYS A 295 -20.85 -17.81 -10.12
N HIS A 296 -20.28 -17.88 -11.32
CA HIS A 296 -19.75 -16.72 -12.01
C HIS A 296 -20.80 -15.61 -12.14
N ASN A 297 -20.35 -14.36 -12.10
CA ASN A 297 -21.17 -13.19 -12.32
C ASN A 297 -20.33 -12.10 -12.97
N VAL A 298 -20.78 -11.61 -14.13
CA VAL A 298 -20.18 -10.46 -14.82
C VAL A 298 -21.25 -9.45 -15.22
N ILE A 299 -22.47 -9.63 -14.71
CA ILE A 299 -23.65 -8.83 -15.06
C ILE A 299 -23.90 -7.81 -13.96
N ASP A 300 -23.92 -8.25 -12.69
CA ASP A 300 -24.05 -7.31 -11.57
C ASP A 300 -22.67 -6.68 -11.31
N ARG A 301 -22.53 -5.41 -11.70
CA ARG A 301 -21.27 -4.65 -11.67
C ARG A 301 -20.59 -4.59 -10.30
N ASP A 302 -21.36 -4.73 -9.22
CA ASP A 302 -20.90 -4.65 -7.84
C ASP A 302 -20.69 -6.04 -7.19
N ARG A 303 -21.05 -7.12 -7.89
CA ARG A 303 -20.94 -8.52 -7.44
C ARG A 303 -20.25 -9.41 -8.46
N VAL A 304 -19.21 -8.86 -9.11
CA VAL A 304 -18.42 -9.59 -10.10
C VAL A 304 -17.70 -10.77 -9.45
N LEU A 305 -17.79 -11.92 -10.09
CA LEU A 305 -17.01 -13.12 -9.81
C LEU A 305 -16.64 -13.81 -11.12
N VAL A 306 -15.34 -13.90 -11.37
CA VAL A 306 -14.74 -14.65 -12.47
C VAL A 306 -13.86 -15.74 -11.87
N PRO A 307 -14.36 -16.98 -11.77
CA PRO A 307 -13.56 -18.11 -11.31
C PRO A 307 -12.42 -18.45 -12.29
N PRO A 308 -11.35 -19.14 -11.85
CA PRO A 308 -10.31 -19.60 -12.74
C PRO A 308 -10.90 -20.50 -13.84
N ASN A 309 -10.34 -20.41 -15.05
CA ASN A 309 -10.72 -21.22 -16.21
C ASN A 309 -12.18 -21.06 -16.72
N TRP A 310 -12.95 -20.10 -16.21
CA TRP A 310 -14.29 -19.81 -16.73
C TRP A 310 -14.27 -18.87 -17.94
N ASP A 311 -13.38 -17.88 -17.94
CA ASP A 311 -13.41 -16.78 -18.90
C ASP A 311 -12.78 -17.13 -20.26
N SER A 312 -13.03 -16.32 -21.29
CA SER A 312 -12.36 -16.40 -22.60
C SER A 312 -12.55 -15.10 -23.39
N TRP A 313 -11.70 -14.82 -24.39
CA TRP A 313 -11.86 -13.61 -25.23
C TRP A 313 -13.26 -13.44 -25.82
N GLY A 314 -13.91 -14.53 -26.22
CA GLY A 314 -15.29 -14.50 -26.70
C GLY A 314 -16.26 -13.95 -25.66
N LYS A 315 -16.12 -14.34 -24.38
CA LYS A 315 -16.96 -13.83 -23.29
C LYS A 315 -16.62 -12.41 -22.88
N ILE A 316 -15.38 -11.97 -23.08
CA ILE A 316 -14.95 -10.61 -22.75
C ILE A 316 -15.48 -9.62 -23.79
N ARG A 317 -15.36 -9.95 -25.08
CA ARG A 317 -15.77 -9.07 -26.20
C ARG A 317 -17.28 -8.82 -26.23
N VAL A 318 -18.10 -9.77 -25.80
CA VAL A 318 -19.57 -9.62 -25.81
C VAL A 318 -20.12 -8.75 -24.69
N LEU A 319 -19.30 -8.39 -23.68
CA LEU A 319 -19.75 -7.52 -22.59
C LEU A 319 -20.08 -6.12 -23.15
N ARG A 320 -19.20 -5.59 -23.99
CA ARG A 320 -19.39 -4.33 -24.72
C ARG A 320 -18.57 -4.31 -26.00
N ASP A 321 -19.18 -3.82 -27.07
CA ASP A 321 -18.57 -3.72 -28.40
C ASP A 321 -17.41 -2.71 -28.43
N GLY A 322 -16.45 -2.95 -29.34
CA GLY A 322 -15.31 -2.05 -29.56
C GLY A 322 -14.10 -2.30 -28.66
N PHE A 323 -14.16 -3.29 -27.76
CA PHE A 323 -13.02 -3.65 -26.92
C PHE A 323 -12.02 -4.57 -27.63
N ASP A 324 -10.76 -4.11 -27.75
CA ASP A 324 -9.67 -4.88 -28.34
C ASP A 324 -8.92 -5.75 -27.31
N ALA A 325 -9.50 -6.91 -27.01
CA ALA A 325 -8.90 -7.87 -26.08
C ALA A 325 -7.52 -8.39 -26.54
N GLU A 326 -7.26 -8.43 -27.86
CA GLU A 326 -5.98 -8.92 -28.38
C GLU A 326 -4.88 -7.88 -28.18
N GLY A 327 -5.13 -6.61 -28.57
CA GLY A 327 -4.20 -5.52 -28.34
C GLY A 327 -3.87 -5.32 -26.85
N VAL A 328 -4.87 -5.37 -25.97
CA VAL A 328 -4.67 -5.30 -24.51
C VAL A 328 -3.83 -6.48 -24.01
N SER A 329 -4.10 -7.70 -24.48
CA SER A 329 -3.32 -8.88 -24.10
C SER A 329 -1.85 -8.77 -24.54
N GLN A 330 -1.59 -8.27 -25.74
CA GLN A 330 -0.23 -8.08 -26.25
C GLN A 330 0.51 -6.98 -25.50
N ALA A 331 -0.15 -5.84 -25.27
CA ALA A 331 0.40 -4.73 -24.48
C ALA A 331 0.78 -5.19 -23.07
N TRP A 332 -0.06 -6.02 -22.43
CA TRP A 332 0.23 -6.53 -21.10
C TRP A 332 1.50 -7.39 -21.04
N SER A 333 1.75 -8.22 -22.07
CA SER A 333 2.99 -9.00 -22.16
C SER A 333 4.24 -8.14 -22.27
N VAL A 334 4.14 -6.92 -22.81
CA VAL A 334 5.23 -5.94 -22.81
C VAL A 334 5.42 -5.36 -21.41
N ASP A 335 4.34 -4.90 -20.80
CA ASP A 335 4.36 -4.22 -19.50
C ASP A 335 4.89 -5.09 -18.36
N ILE A 336 4.65 -6.40 -18.35
CA ILE A 336 5.08 -7.28 -17.24
C ILE A 336 6.53 -7.76 -17.34
N GLN A 337 7.26 -7.41 -18.41
CA GLN A 337 8.69 -7.74 -18.49
C GLN A 337 9.49 -6.88 -17.51
N ALA A 338 10.67 -7.38 -17.12
CA ALA A 338 11.60 -6.61 -16.32
C ALA A 338 12.03 -5.34 -17.09
N PRO A 339 12.20 -4.19 -16.42
CA PRO A 339 12.74 -2.99 -17.04
C PRO A 339 14.07 -3.31 -17.74
N GLN A 340 14.12 -3.14 -19.07
CA GLN A 340 15.37 -3.38 -19.78
C GLN A 340 16.35 -2.24 -19.50
N PRO A 341 17.57 -2.51 -19.00
CA PRO A 341 18.61 -1.49 -18.97
C PRO A 341 18.94 -1.11 -20.41
N ARG A 342 18.69 0.15 -20.78
CA ARG A 342 18.93 0.62 -22.15
C ARG A 342 20.40 0.40 -22.53
N ARG A 343 20.65 -0.28 -23.65
CA ARG A 343 21.95 -0.20 -24.33
C ARG A 343 22.10 1.23 -24.85
N PRO A 344 23.25 1.90 -24.63
CA PRO A 344 23.50 3.18 -25.27
C PRO A 344 23.43 2.98 -26.79
N SER A 345 22.55 3.73 -27.44
CA SER A 345 22.41 3.74 -28.89
C SER A 345 23.71 4.24 -29.52
N LEU A 346 24.52 3.32 -30.05
CA LEU A 346 25.62 3.66 -30.94
C LEU A 346 25.06 3.90 -32.35
N THR A 347 24.55 5.10 -32.59
CA THR A 347 24.23 5.58 -33.94
C THR A 347 24.61 7.05 -34.06
N GLY A 348 25.62 7.34 -34.88
CA GLY A 348 25.80 8.67 -35.50
C GLY A 348 27.12 9.39 -35.21
N GLU A 349 28.14 9.02 -35.97
CA GLU A 349 29.19 9.88 -36.56
C GLU A 349 29.99 10.87 -35.69
N ALA A 350 31.31 10.65 -35.74
CA ALA A 350 32.33 11.60 -35.32
C ALA A 350 32.19 12.95 -36.04
N ASN A 351 31.95 14.01 -35.28
CA ASN A 351 32.60 15.31 -35.45
C ASN A 351 32.41 16.12 -34.16
N GLY A 352 33.51 16.63 -33.63
CA GLY A 352 33.55 17.30 -32.34
C GLY A 352 32.90 18.67 -32.35
N GLU A 353 32.13 18.94 -31.30
CA GLU A 353 32.08 20.18 -30.54
C GLU A 353 31.29 19.89 -29.25
N GLU A 354 31.97 19.89 -28.11
CA GLU A 354 31.33 19.76 -26.80
C GLU A 354 30.54 21.06 -26.50
N VAL A 355 29.25 21.06 -26.82
CA VAL A 355 28.30 21.99 -26.21
C VAL A 355 27.73 21.32 -24.97
N ILE A 356 28.24 21.72 -23.80
CA ILE A 356 27.66 21.35 -22.51
C ILE A 356 26.32 22.08 -22.37
N GLN A 357 25.24 21.43 -22.79
CA GLN A 357 23.88 21.80 -22.37
C GLN A 357 23.64 21.20 -20.99
N ASN A 358 23.72 22.04 -19.95
CA ASN A 358 23.13 21.77 -18.64
C ASN A 358 21.60 21.77 -18.78
N GLY A 359 21.04 20.66 -19.21
CA GLY A 359 19.64 20.31 -19.04
C GLY A 359 19.63 18.87 -18.54
N ALA A 360 19.03 18.63 -17.37
CA ALA A 360 18.85 17.28 -16.86
C ALA A 360 18.27 16.39 -17.98
N PRO A 361 18.82 15.19 -18.25
CA PRO A 361 18.20 14.28 -19.18
C PRO A 361 16.83 13.94 -18.58
N HIS A 362 15.77 14.45 -19.20
CA HIS A 362 14.43 13.96 -19.00
C HIS A 362 14.52 12.45 -19.27
N GLU A 363 14.46 11.62 -18.23
CA GLU A 363 14.43 10.17 -18.40
C GLU A 363 13.25 9.87 -19.32
N PRO A 364 13.47 9.30 -20.52
CA PRO A 364 12.35 8.97 -21.39
C PRO A 364 11.52 7.89 -20.70
N GLU A 365 10.26 8.22 -20.39
CA GLU A 365 9.28 7.39 -19.67
C GLU A 365 9.34 5.93 -20.15
N GLU A 366 9.32 4.97 -19.21
CA GLU A 366 9.21 3.55 -19.55
C GLU A 366 7.94 3.34 -20.40
N GLU A 367 8.10 2.92 -21.66
CA GLU A 367 6.97 2.52 -22.50
C GLU A 367 6.17 1.41 -21.80
N SER A 368 5.00 1.78 -21.29
CA SER A 368 4.10 0.90 -20.55
C SER A 368 2.74 0.88 -21.26
N PRO A 369 2.67 0.36 -22.49
CA PRO A 369 1.50 0.46 -23.34
C PRO A 369 0.21 0.00 -22.67
N ALA A 370 0.22 -1.07 -21.87
CA ALA A 370 -1.02 -1.52 -21.22
C ALA A 370 -1.49 -0.52 -20.17
N VAL A 371 -0.59 -0.13 -19.26
CA VAL A 371 -0.89 0.88 -18.23
C VAL A 371 -1.36 2.19 -18.87
N SER A 372 -0.69 2.65 -19.94
CA SER A 372 -1.05 3.89 -20.65
C SER A 372 -2.46 3.81 -21.26
N ILE A 373 -2.79 2.74 -22.00
CA ILE A 373 -4.13 2.57 -22.59
C ILE A 373 -5.22 2.62 -21.51
N TYR A 374 -4.97 1.96 -20.38
CA TYR A 374 -5.91 1.95 -19.27
C TYR A 374 -6.07 3.33 -18.62
N GLU A 375 -4.98 3.99 -18.25
CA GLU A 375 -4.99 5.29 -17.56
C GLU A 375 -5.47 6.44 -18.46
N GLU A 376 -5.33 6.32 -19.79
CA GLU A 376 -5.91 7.27 -20.74
C GLU A 376 -7.45 7.26 -20.71
N THR A 377 -8.02 6.07 -20.47
CA THR A 377 -9.47 5.83 -20.45
C THR A 377 -10.04 6.04 -19.05
N ILE A 378 -9.38 5.48 -18.03
CA ILE A 378 -9.74 5.57 -16.62
C ILE A 378 -8.79 6.55 -15.94
N ARG A 379 -9.12 7.84 -16.04
CA ARG A 379 -8.26 8.93 -15.57
C ARG A 379 -8.32 9.14 -14.07
N ASP A 380 -7.19 9.55 -13.51
CA ASP A 380 -7.10 9.99 -12.12
C ASP A 380 -7.66 11.42 -11.97
N PRO A 381 -8.71 11.64 -11.14
CA PRO A 381 -9.28 12.98 -10.94
C PRO A 381 -8.28 13.99 -10.35
N THR A 382 -7.27 13.53 -9.61
CA THR A 382 -6.28 14.41 -8.99
C THR A 382 -5.37 15.01 -10.05
N ARG A 383 -5.03 14.22 -11.08
CA ARG A 383 -4.25 14.70 -12.24
C ARG A 383 -5.01 15.77 -13.00
N ASP A 384 -6.30 15.55 -13.25
CA ASP A 384 -7.16 16.53 -13.93
C ASP A 384 -7.30 17.83 -13.10
N SER A 385 -7.46 17.72 -11.77
CA SER A 385 -7.53 18.88 -10.88
C SER A 385 -6.22 19.67 -10.83
N LEU A 386 -5.06 19.00 -10.85
CA LEU A 386 -3.74 19.65 -10.83
C LEU A 386 -3.45 20.35 -12.16
N LEU A 387 -3.79 19.70 -13.28
CA LEU A 387 -3.72 20.32 -14.61
C LEU A 387 -4.62 21.54 -14.72
N ALA A 388 -5.85 21.48 -14.20
CA ALA A 388 -6.77 22.61 -14.16
C ALA A 388 -6.24 23.77 -13.28
N GLN A 389 -5.39 23.49 -12.29
CA GLN A 389 -4.74 24.48 -11.43
C GLN A 389 -3.38 24.96 -11.97
N GLY A 390 -2.92 24.45 -13.12
CA GLY A 390 -1.64 24.83 -13.72
C GLY A 390 -0.40 24.36 -12.95
N LEU A 391 -0.55 23.36 -12.08
CA LEU A 391 0.55 22.79 -11.30
C LEU A 391 1.23 21.64 -12.07
N PRO A 392 2.58 21.52 -12.02
CA PRO A 392 3.29 20.47 -12.74
C PRO A 392 2.95 19.07 -12.22
N VAL A 393 2.69 18.14 -13.14
CA VAL A 393 2.20 16.76 -12.88
C VAL A 393 3.31 15.81 -12.38
N ASN A 394 4.58 16.22 -12.38
CA ASN A 394 5.73 15.34 -12.13
C ASN A 394 5.93 14.89 -10.67
N THR A 395 5.10 15.32 -9.72
CA THR A 395 5.29 15.06 -8.28
C THR A 395 4.63 13.77 -7.76
N LEU A 396 4.02 12.95 -8.61
CA LEU A 396 3.16 11.83 -8.16
C LEU A 396 3.87 10.46 -7.99
N ASN A 397 5.18 10.34 -8.22
CA ASN A 397 5.88 9.07 -8.02
C ASN A 397 6.34 8.82 -6.56
N GLY A 398 5.97 9.69 -5.61
CA GLY A 398 6.28 9.52 -4.19
C GLY A 398 5.12 9.97 -3.33
N ALA A 399 4.77 9.16 -2.33
CA ALA A 399 3.74 9.46 -1.35
C ALA A 399 3.86 10.88 -0.78
N SER A 400 2.76 11.63 -0.82
CA SER A 400 2.51 12.87 -0.04
C SER A 400 3.69 13.86 0.03
N GLY A 401 3.90 14.64 -1.03
CA GLY A 401 4.79 15.79 -0.97
C GLY A 401 4.29 16.89 -1.88
N ILE A 402 3.74 17.96 -1.31
CA ILE A 402 3.78 19.28 -1.97
C ILE A 402 5.26 19.69 -1.86
N GLU A 403 6.11 19.17 -2.74
CA GLU A 403 7.48 19.63 -2.84
C GLU A 403 7.43 21.00 -3.52
N ILE A 404 7.51 22.04 -2.69
CA ILE A 404 7.82 23.39 -3.13
C ILE A 404 9.30 23.35 -3.47
N ASP A 405 9.65 23.51 -4.74
CA ASP A 405 11.04 23.76 -5.14
C ASP A 405 11.54 24.99 -4.38
N SER A 406 12.32 24.77 -3.33
CA SER A 406 12.98 25.85 -2.62
C SER A 406 14.01 26.46 -3.58
N GLN A 407 13.98 27.78 -3.73
CA GLN A 407 14.96 28.49 -4.54
C GLN A 407 16.39 28.10 -4.09
N ASP A 408 17.28 27.85 -5.05
CA ASP A 408 18.67 27.49 -4.74
C ASP A 408 19.30 28.49 -3.76
N ASN A 409 19.86 27.96 -2.68
CA ASN A 409 20.41 28.75 -1.58
C ASN A 409 21.46 29.76 -2.09
N GLN A 410 22.26 29.39 -3.10
CA GLN A 410 23.28 30.30 -3.65
C GLN A 410 22.67 31.44 -4.47
N MET A 411 21.60 31.16 -5.22
CA MET A 411 20.85 32.18 -5.94
C MET A 411 20.15 33.15 -4.99
N PHE A 412 19.52 32.64 -3.94
CA PHE A 412 18.89 33.46 -2.91
C PHE A 412 19.91 34.33 -2.18
N LEU A 413 21.00 33.74 -1.69
CA LEU A 413 22.06 34.48 -0.98
C LEU A 413 22.75 35.51 -1.88
N GLY A 414 22.94 35.20 -3.16
CA GLY A 414 23.43 36.15 -4.16
C GLY A 414 22.53 37.38 -4.28
N SER A 415 21.20 37.17 -4.39
CA SER A 415 20.24 38.28 -4.45
C SER A 415 20.22 39.13 -3.18
N GLN A 416 20.38 38.51 -2.00
CA GLN A 416 20.43 39.22 -0.73
C GLN A 416 21.73 40.01 -0.53
N LEU A 417 22.84 39.51 -1.08
CA LEU A 417 24.12 40.22 -1.05
C LEU A 417 24.05 41.55 -1.81
N GLU A 418 23.37 41.60 -2.94
CA GLU A 418 23.14 42.85 -3.68
C GLU A 418 22.33 43.88 -2.87
N VAL A 419 21.34 43.41 -2.09
CA VAL A 419 20.54 44.27 -1.22
C VAL A 419 21.40 44.80 -0.08
N LEU A 420 22.23 43.96 0.54
CA LEU A 420 23.15 44.36 1.60
C LEU A 420 24.19 45.37 1.12
N ASP A 421 24.72 45.21 -0.09
CA ASP A 421 25.67 46.17 -0.66
C ASP A 421 25.02 47.53 -0.95
N LYS A 422 23.74 47.54 -1.37
CA LYS A 422 22.97 48.78 -1.51
C LYS A 422 22.76 49.47 -0.16
N LEU A 423 22.34 48.72 0.87
CA LEU A 423 22.13 49.27 2.22
C LEU A 423 23.44 49.77 2.83
N ARG A 424 24.55 49.03 2.67
CA ARG A 424 25.89 49.48 3.08
C ARG A 424 26.27 50.79 2.40
N ALA A 425 26.01 50.93 1.11
CA ALA A 425 26.32 52.17 0.37
C ALA A 425 25.45 53.35 0.82
N GLU A 426 24.18 53.10 1.19
CA GLU A 426 23.30 54.11 1.78
C GLU A 426 23.78 54.54 3.17
N ASP A 427 24.15 53.59 4.03
CA ASP A 427 24.71 53.87 5.36
C ASP A 427 26.02 54.65 5.28
N GLU A 428 26.91 54.33 4.33
CA GLU A 428 28.13 55.11 4.11
C GLU A 428 27.83 56.53 3.63
N LYS A 429 26.81 56.71 2.79
CA LYS A 429 26.37 58.05 2.36
C LYS A 429 25.82 58.84 3.54
N ILE A 430 25.00 58.22 4.39
CA ILE A 430 24.43 58.85 5.59
C ILE A 430 25.57 59.22 6.55
N LYS A 431 26.52 58.32 6.79
CA LYS A 431 27.68 58.57 7.66
C LYS A 431 28.59 59.67 7.12
N ASN A 432 28.78 59.72 5.80
CA ASN A 432 29.56 60.77 5.15
C ASN A 432 28.83 62.13 5.16
N ALA A 433 27.50 62.15 5.08
CA ALA A 433 26.70 63.35 5.24
C ALA A 433 26.77 63.88 6.68
N ALA A 434 26.59 63.00 7.68
CA ALA A 434 26.70 63.35 9.10
C ALA A 434 28.11 63.85 9.47
N ASN A 435 29.16 63.26 8.90
CA ASN A 435 30.54 63.74 9.09
C ASN A 435 30.80 65.10 8.43
N LYS A 436 30.14 65.41 7.30
CA LYS A 436 30.21 66.73 6.65
C LYS A 436 29.49 67.80 7.49
N GLU A 437 28.34 67.49 8.08
CA GLU A 437 27.64 68.40 8.98
C GLU A 437 28.43 68.67 10.27
N LYS A 438 29.04 67.64 10.87
CA LYS A 438 29.93 67.81 12.04
C LYS A 438 31.18 68.65 11.73
N LYS A 439 31.73 68.57 10.51
CA LYS A 439 32.85 69.42 10.06
C LYS A 439 32.43 70.87 9.78
N ALA A 440 31.19 71.09 9.32
CA ALA A 440 30.64 72.44 9.12
C ALA A 440 30.30 73.13 10.45
N GLY A 441 29.82 72.38 11.45
CA GLY A 441 29.56 72.90 12.81
C GLY A 441 30.81 73.29 13.60
N ALA A 442 31.96 72.68 13.31
CA ALA A 442 33.24 73.00 13.98
C ALA A 442 33.90 74.31 13.49
N PHE A 443 33.38 74.97 12.45
CA PHE A 443 33.93 76.25 11.96
C PHE A 443 33.33 77.48 12.67
N ILE A 444 32.30 77.31 13.51
CA ILE A 444 31.67 78.37 14.29
C ILE A 444 31.82 78.05 15.77
N THR A 445 33.02 78.21 16.35
CA THR A 445 33.24 78.42 17.80
C THR A 445 34.74 78.59 18.09
N HIS A 446 35.28 79.76 17.77
CA HIS A 446 36.49 80.28 18.42
C HIS A 446 36.12 81.58 19.15
N GLY A 447 36.07 81.55 20.47
CA GLY A 447 35.77 82.73 21.29
C GLY A 447 35.67 82.46 22.79
N THR A 448 36.85 82.35 23.43
CA THR A 448 37.15 82.68 24.84
C THR A 448 36.44 81.95 26.00
N GLY A 449 37.21 81.19 26.77
CA GLY A 449 37.36 81.49 28.21
C GLY A 449 36.85 80.47 29.24
N ASP A 450 37.80 79.65 29.71
CA ASP A 450 37.97 79.19 31.10
C ASP A 450 37.35 77.85 31.57
N SER A 451 38.14 77.19 32.41
CA SER A 451 38.18 75.77 32.76
C SER A 451 37.61 75.53 34.16
N THR A 452 36.76 74.50 34.36
CA THR A 452 37.06 73.31 35.21
C THR A 452 35.83 72.45 35.55
N VAL A 453 36.03 71.13 35.39
CA VAL A 453 35.35 69.96 35.98
C VAL A 453 33.90 69.67 35.56
N ALA A 454 33.74 68.81 34.55
CA ALA A 454 32.51 68.06 34.28
C ALA A 454 32.75 66.57 34.48
N GLY A 455 31.94 65.98 35.36
CA GLY A 455 31.87 64.55 35.61
C GLY A 455 31.33 63.78 34.42
N THR A 456 31.83 62.57 34.27
CA THR A 456 31.38 61.53 33.37
C THR A 456 29.87 61.36 33.39
N ASN A 457 29.21 61.39 32.23
CA ASN A 457 28.05 60.55 31.97
C ASN A 457 27.88 60.27 30.46
N ASN A 458 27.57 59.01 30.22
CA ASN A 458 27.68 58.26 28.98
C ASN A 458 26.55 58.62 27.98
N ALA A 459 26.84 59.47 26.99
CA ALA A 459 25.87 59.89 25.95
C ALA A 459 25.99 59.04 24.66
N GLY A 460 26.09 57.72 24.79
CA GLY A 460 26.20 56.77 23.67
C GLY A 460 24.95 55.93 23.39
N SER A 461 23.90 56.02 24.20
CA SER A 461 22.80 55.04 24.17
C SER A 461 21.55 55.46 23.39
N GLY A 462 21.39 56.74 23.02
CA GLY A 462 20.10 57.27 22.53
C GLY A 462 19.85 57.18 21.02
N VAL A 463 20.84 56.82 20.20
CA VAL A 463 20.71 56.91 18.72
C VAL A 463 20.10 55.64 18.11
N VAL A 464 20.11 54.52 18.82
CA VAL A 464 19.61 53.23 18.30
C VAL A 464 18.09 53.09 18.46
N GLU A 465 17.47 53.89 19.33
CA GLU A 465 16.05 53.80 19.68
C GLU A 465 15.13 54.53 18.67
N GLU A 466 15.68 55.37 17.79
CA GLU A 466 14.88 56.21 16.88
C GLU A 466 14.67 55.60 15.47
N HIS A 467 15.31 54.46 15.15
CA HIS A 467 15.26 53.83 13.81
C HIS A 467 14.58 52.45 13.77
N ILE A 468 14.09 51.94 14.91
CA ILE A 468 13.38 50.67 14.97
C ILE A 468 11.88 50.99 15.04
N GLY A 469 11.11 50.62 14.01
CA GLY A 469 9.65 50.71 14.04
C GLY A 469 9.05 49.82 15.14
N PRO A 470 7.80 50.06 15.57
CA PRO A 470 7.21 49.38 16.72
C PRO A 470 7.24 47.86 16.56
N VAL A 471 7.83 47.17 17.54
CA VAL A 471 7.98 45.72 17.52
C VAL A 471 6.65 45.07 17.86
N GLN A 472 5.98 44.52 16.85
CA GLN A 472 4.69 43.85 16.98
C GLN A 472 4.86 42.33 17.01
N PHE A 473 4.32 41.68 18.04
CA PHE A 473 4.29 40.22 18.15
C PHE A 473 2.89 39.70 17.80
N ASN A 474 2.81 38.63 17.00
CA ASN A 474 1.55 37.94 16.72
C ASN A 474 1.43 36.75 17.67
N MET A 475 0.54 36.85 18.65
CA MET A 475 0.18 35.75 19.54
C MET A 475 -1.26 35.32 19.25
N GLY A 476 -1.43 34.17 18.59
CA GLY A 476 -2.74 33.57 18.38
C GLY A 476 -3.68 34.35 17.45
N GLY A 477 -3.17 35.16 16.53
CA GLY A 477 -3.96 35.94 15.58
C GLY A 477 -4.27 37.37 16.03
N ILE A 478 -3.74 37.79 17.19
CA ILE A 478 -3.86 39.16 17.71
C ILE A 478 -2.47 39.81 17.64
N GLN A 479 -2.40 40.98 17.01
CA GLN A 479 -1.19 41.82 16.99
C GLN A 479 -1.08 42.56 18.32
N VAL A 480 0.01 42.32 19.04
CA VAL A 480 0.27 42.93 20.35
C VAL A 480 1.53 43.80 20.24
N ASP A 481 1.39 45.06 20.64
CA ASP A 481 2.48 46.04 20.68
C ASP A 481 3.32 45.85 21.96
N ALA A 482 4.62 45.62 21.79
CA ALA A 482 5.54 45.36 22.89
C ALA A 482 5.67 46.58 23.82
N ASP A 483 5.57 47.79 23.28
CA ASP A 483 5.75 49.03 24.03
C ASP A 483 4.55 49.31 24.96
N ASP A 484 3.33 48.96 24.53
CA ASP A 484 2.13 49.06 25.38
C ASP A 484 2.18 48.03 26.53
N MET A 485 2.71 46.83 26.27
CA MET A 485 2.94 45.84 27.33
C MET A 485 4.00 46.29 28.34
N LEU A 486 5.12 46.83 27.87
CA LEU A 486 6.17 47.36 28.75
C LEU A 486 5.65 48.50 29.62
N LYS A 487 4.87 49.41 29.03
CA LYS A 487 4.27 50.54 29.75
C LYS A 487 3.31 50.05 30.84
N ARG A 488 2.45 49.08 30.54
CA ARG A 488 1.56 48.46 31.54
C ARG A 488 2.32 47.71 32.63
N LEU A 489 3.46 47.09 32.31
CA LEU A 489 4.30 46.43 33.30
C LEU A 489 4.94 47.45 34.24
N LYS A 490 5.41 48.57 33.68
CA LYS A 490 6.02 49.67 34.42
C LYS A 490 5.01 50.39 35.32
N ASP A 491 3.78 50.60 34.85
CA ASP A 491 2.67 51.12 35.65
C ASP A 491 2.28 50.15 36.78
N ARG A 492 2.37 48.85 36.52
CA ARG A 492 2.14 47.80 37.53
C ARG A 492 3.26 47.69 38.57
N GLU A 493 4.50 47.95 38.19
CA GLU A 493 5.63 48.02 39.12
C GLU A 493 5.63 49.32 39.94
N ALA A 494 5.28 50.46 39.33
CA ALA A 494 5.12 51.72 40.04
C ALA A 494 4.00 51.66 41.11
N SER A 495 2.88 50.99 40.80
CA SER A 495 1.81 50.73 41.77
C SER A 495 2.17 49.68 42.84
N ARG A 496 3.19 48.85 42.59
CA ARG A 496 3.74 47.91 43.57
C ARG A 496 4.75 48.56 44.52
N GLU A 497 5.46 49.59 44.07
CA GLU A 497 6.41 50.35 44.90
C GLU A 497 5.72 51.32 45.88
N GLU A 498 4.52 51.83 45.56
CA GLU A 498 3.74 52.68 46.48
C GLU A 498 3.13 51.93 47.67
N ASN A 499 3.02 50.60 47.61
CA ASN A 499 2.57 49.75 48.71
C ASN A 499 3.72 48.84 49.20
N GLY A 500 4.47 49.31 50.19
CA GLY A 500 5.62 48.63 50.78
C GLY A 500 5.39 47.14 51.12
N ASP A 501 6.37 46.33 50.75
CA ASP A 501 6.37 44.86 50.65
C ASP A 501 6.16 44.08 51.96
N SER A 502 5.47 42.94 51.85
CA SER A 502 5.85 41.71 52.57
C SER A 502 5.46 40.46 51.78
N GLY A 503 6.47 39.81 51.20
CA GLY A 503 6.70 38.36 51.13
C GLY A 503 5.51 37.38 51.05
N VAL A 504 5.41 36.76 49.87
CA VAL A 504 5.10 35.33 49.59
C VAL A 504 4.26 34.56 50.62
N THR A 505 3.00 34.31 50.26
CA THR A 505 2.34 33.01 50.48
C THR A 505 1.46 32.68 49.28
N SER A 506 1.75 31.57 48.61
CA SER A 506 0.93 31.02 47.52
C SER A 506 -0.51 30.77 47.98
N PRO A 507 -1.55 31.22 47.27
CA PRO A 507 -2.83 30.57 47.28
C PRO A 507 -2.82 29.51 46.19
N VAL A 508 -2.98 28.27 46.63
CA VAL A 508 -3.39 27.11 45.83
C VAL A 508 -4.54 27.55 44.91
N ASP A 509 -4.30 27.55 43.59
CA ASP A 509 -5.37 27.82 42.62
C ASP A 509 -6.05 26.51 42.19
N ASP A 510 -7.36 26.56 42.27
CA ASP A 510 -8.33 25.47 42.25
C ASP A 510 -8.56 24.99 40.81
N GLY A 511 -7.94 23.87 40.45
CA GLY A 511 -8.22 23.11 39.21
C GLY A 511 -9.66 22.60 39.05
N LYS A 512 -10.55 22.92 39.99
CA LYS A 512 -11.99 22.66 39.89
C LYS A 512 -12.73 23.66 39.00
N THR A 513 -12.26 24.91 38.93
CA THR A 513 -12.99 25.97 38.20
C THR A 513 -12.83 25.90 36.68
N GLU A 514 -11.69 25.40 36.18
CA GLU A 514 -11.48 25.16 34.74
C GLU A 514 -12.30 23.97 34.21
N ASN A 515 -12.39 22.89 34.98
CA ASN A 515 -13.21 21.73 34.61
C ASN A 515 -14.71 22.08 34.53
N GLU A 516 -15.19 22.97 35.41
CA GLU A 516 -16.58 23.43 35.40
C GLU A 516 -16.87 24.36 34.22
N ARG A 517 -15.89 25.18 33.80
CA ARG A 517 -15.97 26.01 32.59
C ARG A 517 -15.96 25.17 31.31
N LEU A 518 -15.13 24.13 31.24
CA LEU A 518 -15.10 23.19 30.12
C LEU A 518 -16.40 22.36 30.05
N ALA A 519 -16.93 21.89 31.18
CA ALA A 519 -18.20 21.17 31.22
C ALA A 519 -19.38 22.02 30.72
N ASN A 520 -19.44 23.30 31.10
CA ASN A 520 -20.46 24.22 30.62
C ASN A 520 -20.32 24.56 29.13
N PHE A 521 -19.09 24.59 28.62
CA PHE A 521 -18.81 24.77 27.18
C PHE A 521 -19.31 23.57 26.35
N PHE A 522 -19.01 22.33 26.77
CA PHE A 522 -19.49 21.13 26.08
C PHE A 522 -21.01 20.92 26.22
N ALA A 523 -21.60 21.30 27.36
CA ALA A 523 -23.06 21.28 27.55
C ALA A 523 -23.79 22.28 26.64
N GLY A 524 -23.17 23.44 26.35
CA GLY A 524 -23.68 24.42 25.38
C GLY A 524 -23.66 23.90 23.94
N LEU A 525 -22.66 23.09 23.58
CA LEU A 525 -22.54 22.49 22.25
C LEU A 525 -23.62 21.42 21.99
N MET A 526 -23.93 20.60 22.99
CA MET A 526 -24.98 19.57 22.89
C MET A 526 -26.40 20.15 22.83
N LYS A 527 -26.64 21.34 23.38
CA LYS A 527 -27.95 22.01 23.30
C LYS A 527 -28.25 22.66 21.95
N LYS A 528 -27.23 22.87 21.10
CA LYS A 528 -27.39 23.49 19.78
C LYS A 528 -27.78 22.49 18.67
N THR A 529 -27.72 21.19 18.93
CA THR A 529 -28.02 20.13 17.95
C THR A 529 -29.43 19.55 18.07
N SER A 530 -30.28 20.05 18.98
CA SER A 530 -31.67 19.61 19.12
C SER A 530 -32.66 20.76 18.94
N SER A 531 -32.95 21.12 17.70
CA SER A 531 -34.24 21.74 17.33
C SER A 531 -34.86 20.94 16.18
N PRO A 532 -36.13 20.49 16.31
CA PRO A 532 -36.78 19.65 15.30
C PRO A 532 -37.21 20.53 14.10
N ARG A 533 -36.90 20.07 12.87
CA ARG A 533 -37.57 20.60 11.67
C ARG A 533 -38.96 20.00 11.59
N SER A 534 -39.97 20.86 11.74
CA SER A 534 -41.25 20.75 11.03
C SER A 534 -41.05 20.98 9.54
#